data_AF-A0A2V8Q478-F1
#
_entry.id   AF-A0A2V8Q478-F1
#
_cell.length_a   1.000
_cell.length_b   1.000
_cell.length_c   1.000
_cell.angle_alpha   90.00
_cell.angle_beta   90.00
_cell.angle_gamma   90.00
#
_symmetry.space_group_name_H-M   'P 1'
#
loop_
_entity.id
_entity.type
_entity.pdbx_description
1 polymer ?
#
loop_
_entity_poly.entity_id
_entity_poly.type
_entity_poly.pdbx_seq_one_letter_code
_entity_poly.pdbx_strand_id
1 'polypeptide(L)'
;MDQLTDFEVELDRIDKAIADIPDPLACPMDGERATKFVYLVYQRASLTGNFRELEDAEAALNTAIQHLGPAGDLYFLKANIDFKFHRLAAVRLDLETGRDLRDSPQGRALLCDLGFQEGRYDDARKGYEALIDEERTWDNLARLGYLKWKLGDAAGADQLYLEAEDELTAKEMRHYAWVELQRGVLKLRSGRYEDAWTHYDRAGRAYSGHWLVDDHKAECLGAQGKFAEAAVLYEQCIERVPRPEFQQALGELYQLLGQPDRAESWNQKALAAYLEAAERGGVHYYHHLVDFYADVREDGPEAVKWARKDIELRRNFATLAALAWALYRAGEYAAARDMMDQALDSGAADAHLFFQAATIHQAAPTNGQGEQYLRMAVELNPHYRSFHVHR
;
A
#
# COMPACT_ATOMS: atom_id res chain seq x y z
N MET A 1 15.07 -25.37 -20.42
CA MET A 1 15.00 -24.90 -19.02
C MET A 1 14.85 -23.42 -19.13
N ASP A 2 13.67 -22.90 -18.85
CA ASP A 2 13.50 -21.45 -18.76
C ASP A 2 14.40 -20.95 -17.63
N GLN A 3 15.08 -19.85 -17.89
CA GLN A 3 15.99 -19.22 -16.93
C GLN A 3 15.13 -18.64 -15.79
N LEU A 4 15.49 -18.96 -14.54
CA LEU A 4 14.83 -18.39 -13.36
C LEU A 4 14.87 -16.86 -13.42
N THR A 5 13.79 -16.23 -13.02
CA THR A 5 13.67 -14.78 -12.85
C THR A 5 14.48 -14.30 -11.64
N ASP A 6 14.82 -13.02 -11.58
CA ASP A 6 15.55 -12.44 -10.44
C ASP A 6 14.78 -12.61 -9.13
N PHE A 7 13.45 -12.51 -9.19
CA PHE A 7 12.55 -12.80 -8.09
C PHE A 7 12.67 -14.24 -7.58
N GLU A 8 12.63 -15.22 -8.47
CA GLU A 8 12.78 -16.64 -8.10
C GLU A 8 14.18 -16.93 -7.54
N VAL A 9 15.22 -16.34 -8.13
CA VAL A 9 16.60 -16.48 -7.63
C VAL A 9 16.76 -15.91 -6.22
N GLU A 10 16.19 -14.73 -5.94
CA GLU A 10 16.24 -14.16 -4.59
C GLU A 10 15.41 -14.98 -3.60
N LEU A 11 14.22 -15.44 -4.00
CA LEU A 11 13.36 -16.26 -3.16
C LEU A 11 14.03 -17.59 -2.80
N ASP A 12 14.59 -18.32 -3.78
CA ASP A 12 15.33 -19.57 -3.56
C ASP A 12 16.51 -19.38 -2.61
N ARG A 13 17.21 -18.24 -2.72
CA ARG A 13 18.33 -17.91 -1.82
C ARG A 13 17.85 -17.72 -0.38
N ILE A 14 16.72 -17.02 -0.18
CA ILE A 14 16.14 -16.82 1.16
C ILE A 14 15.64 -18.16 1.72
N ASP A 15 14.94 -18.95 0.90
CA ASP A 15 14.39 -20.26 1.30
C ASP A 15 15.50 -21.22 1.71
N LYS A 16 16.60 -21.25 0.96
CA LYS A 16 17.80 -22.00 1.34
C LYS A 16 18.40 -21.48 2.64
N ALA A 17 18.53 -20.16 2.81
CA ALA A 17 19.07 -19.57 4.03
C ALA A 17 18.20 -19.88 5.27
N ILE A 18 16.88 -20.00 5.11
CA ILE A 18 15.96 -20.44 6.16
C ILE A 18 16.17 -21.94 6.45
N ALA A 19 16.22 -22.79 5.43
CA ALA A 19 16.38 -24.23 5.56
C ALA A 19 17.73 -24.64 6.20
N ASP A 20 18.78 -23.84 5.98
CA ASP A 20 20.11 -24.05 6.56
C ASP A 20 20.19 -23.72 8.07
N ILE A 21 19.10 -23.25 8.69
CA ILE A 21 19.03 -22.95 10.12
C ILE A 21 18.28 -24.07 10.87
N PRO A 22 18.99 -25.03 11.52
CA PRO A 22 18.35 -26.13 12.22
C PRO A 22 17.73 -25.68 13.55
N ASP A 23 16.48 -26.08 13.77
CA ASP A 23 15.71 -25.87 15.00
C ASP A 23 15.82 -24.43 15.55
N PRO A 24 15.46 -23.39 14.74
CA PRO A 24 15.77 -21.99 15.04
C PRO A 24 15.15 -21.47 16.33
N LEU A 25 14.05 -22.07 16.77
CA LEU A 25 13.29 -21.67 17.95
C LEU A 25 13.29 -22.75 19.06
N ALA A 26 14.18 -23.74 19.00
CA ALA A 26 14.28 -24.77 20.03
C ALA A 26 14.85 -24.25 21.35
N CYS A 27 14.43 -24.85 22.47
CA CYS A 27 14.92 -24.49 23.80
C CYS A 27 16.10 -25.39 24.24
N PRO A 28 17.18 -24.83 24.84
CA PRO A 28 17.41 -23.40 25.09
C PRO A 28 17.68 -22.62 23.78
N MET A 29 17.05 -21.45 23.65
CA MET A 29 17.07 -20.67 22.41
C MET A 29 18.39 -19.95 22.21
N ASP A 30 18.99 -20.13 21.04
CA ASP A 30 20.17 -19.39 20.60
C ASP A 30 19.73 -18.05 19.98
N GLY A 31 20.13 -16.94 20.59
CA GLY A 31 19.64 -15.61 20.23
C GLY A 31 20.01 -15.17 18.81
N GLU A 32 21.25 -15.42 18.38
CA GLU A 32 21.72 -15.07 17.03
C GLU A 32 20.97 -15.87 15.97
N ARG A 33 20.83 -17.18 16.18
CA ARG A 33 20.10 -18.07 15.27
C ARG A 33 18.63 -17.71 15.15
N ALA A 34 17.95 -17.53 16.28
CA ALA A 34 16.54 -17.18 16.31
C ALA A 34 16.29 -15.83 15.63
N THR A 35 17.11 -14.81 15.94
CA THR A 35 17.03 -13.48 15.33
C THR A 35 17.23 -13.56 13.82
N LYS A 36 18.28 -14.26 13.36
CA LYS A 36 18.52 -14.45 11.92
C LYS A 36 17.33 -15.12 11.23
N PHE A 37 16.77 -16.16 11.83
CA PHE A 37 15.60 -16.86 11.29
C PHE A 37 14.39 -15.93 11.16
N VAL A 38 14.02 -15.18 12.21
CA VAL A 38 12.84 -14.30 12.17
C VAL A 38 12.97 -13.18 11.14
N TYR A 39 14.18 -12.63 10.95
CA TYR A 39 14.45 -11.67 9.89
C TYR A 39 14.32 -12.28 8.49
N LEU A 40 14.80 -13.52 8.28
CA LEU A 40 14.71 -14.19 6.98
C LEU A 40 13.26 -14.54 6.62
N VAL A 41 12.46 -15.05 7.56
CA VAL A 41 11.04 -15.34 7.29
C VAL A 41 10.24 -14.06 7.07
N TYR A 42 10.56 -12.96 7.79
CA TYR A 42 9.98 -11.65 7.51
C TYR A 42 10.37 -11.11 6.12
N GLN A 43 11.65 -11.23 5.74
CA GLN A 43 12.13 -10.80 4.43
C GLN A 43 11.41 -11.58 3.32
N ARG A 44 11.27 -12.90 3.49
CA ARG A 44 10.51 -13.76 2.58
C ARG A 44 9.07 -13.29 2.44
N ALA A 45 8.35 -13.15 3.56
CA ALA A 45 6.96 -12.70 3.57
C ALA A 45 6.78 -11.30 2.96
N SER A 46 7.73 -10.39 3.20
CA SER A 46 7.73 -9.06 2.61
C SER A 46 7.98 -9.08 1.10
N LEU A 47 8.79 -10.01 0.62
CA LEU A 47 9.10 -10.18 -0.80
C LEU A 47 7.93 -10.80 -1.57
N THR A 48 7.25 -11.80 -0.99
CA THR A 48 6.07 -12.45 -1.59
C THR A 48 4.82 -11.58 -1.50
N GLY A 49 4.77 -10.64 -0.56
CA GLY A 49 3.57 -9.84 -0.30
C GLY A 49 2.42 -10.66 0.29
N ASN A 50 2.70 -11.88 0.77
CA ASN A 50 1.69 -12.78 1.31
C ASN A 50 1.45 -12.49 2.80
N PHE A 51 0.31 -11.91 3.12
CA PHE A 51 -0.04 -11.60 4.51
C PHE A 51 -0.12 -12.83 5.41
N ARG A 52 -0.43 -14.02 4.88
CA ARG A 52 -0.41 -15.24 5.69
C ARG A 52 1.02 -15.60 6.11
N GLU A 53 1.98 -15.47 5.21
CA GLU A 53 3.40 -15.66 5.55
C GLU A 53 3.88 -14.58 6.53
N LEU A 54 3.30 -13.38 6.46
CA LEU A 54 3.60 -12.31 7.42
C LEU A 54 3.04 -12.61 8.81
N GLU A 55 1.83 -13.21 8.91
CA GLU A 55 1.27 -13.73 10.16
C GLU A 55 2.16 -14.85 10.76
N ASP A 56 2.67 -15.76 9.92
CA ASP A 56 3.57 -16.83 10.35
C ASP A 56 4.92 -16.26 10.84
N ALA A 57 5.45 -15.24 10.15
CA ALA A 57 6.65 -14.51 10.58
C ALA A 57 6.42 -13.78 11.92
N GLU A 58 5.24 -13.18 12.13
CA GLU A 58 4.84 -12.56 13.39
C GLU A 58 4.81 -13.58 14.54
N ALA A 59 4.24 -14.77 14.30
CA ALA A 59 4.18 -15.84 15.30
C ALA A 59 5.59 -16.33 15.70
N ALA A 60 6.48 -16.50 14.72
CA ALA A 60 7.88 -16.85 14.96
C ALA A 60 8.60 -15.75 15.77
N LEU A 61 8.39 -14.48 15.42
CA LEU A 61 8.96 -13.33 16.12
C LEU A 61 8.47 -13.23 17.56
N ASN A 62 7.17 -13.39 17.81
CA ASN A 62 6.61 -13.37 19.16
C ASN A 62 7.18 -14.50 20.02
N THR A 63 7.40 -15.68 19.43
CA THR A 63 8.08 -16.80 20.11
C THR A 63 9.51 -16.45 20.49
N ALA A 64 10.27 -15.82 19.58
CA ALA A 64 11.62 -15.36 19.86
C ALA A 64 11.66 -14.31 20.99
N ILE A 65 10.79 -13.30 20.93
CA ILE A 65 10.68 -12.26 21.97
C ILE A 65 10.34 -12.87 23.34
N GLN A 66 9.44 -13.86 23.39
CA GLN A 66 9.06 -14.51 24.65
C GLN A 66 10.24 -15.19 25.36
N HIS A 67 11.20 -15.75 24.61
CA HIS A 67 12.33 -16.49 25.16
C HIS A 67 13.59 -15.64 25.34
N LEU A 68 13.86 -14.72 24.40
CA LEU A 68 15.05 -13.89 24.39
C LEU A 68 14.87 -12.57 25.17
N GLY A 69 13.62 -12.17 25.41
CA GLY A 69 13.29 -10.89 26.03
C GLY A 69 13.27 -9.73 25.02
N PRO A 70 13.19 -8.48 25.51
CA PRO A 70 12.95 -7.32 24.68
C PRO A 70 14.22 -6.78 24.01
N ALA A 71 14.74 -7.52 23.05
CA ALA A 71 15.82 -7.06 22.19
C ALA A 71 15.31 -5.99 21.20
N GLY A 72 16.09 -4.91 21.03
CA GLY A 72 15.68 -3.76 20.23
C GLY A 72 15.44 -4.08 18.75
N ASP A 73 16.23 -4.98 18.17
CA ASP A 73 16.10 -5.50 16.82
C ASP A 73 14.81 -6.30 16.61
N LEU A 74 14.46 -7.20 17.53
CA LEU A 74 13.21 -7.95 17.48
C LEU A 74 11.99 -7.03 17.58
N TYR A 75 12.02 -6.03 18.47
CA TYR A 75 10.93 -5.07 18.58
C TYR A 75 10.86 -4.09 17.40
N PHE A 76 11.99 -3.73 16.80
CA PHE A 76 11.99 -2.96 15.56
C PHE A 76 11.39 -3.77 14.40
N LEU A 77 11.71 -5.06 14.29
CA LEU A 77 11.08 -5.96 13.33
C LEU A 77 9.57 -6.08 13.57
N LYS A 78 9.16 -6.19 14.84
CA LYS A 78 7.75 -6.24 15.23
C LYS A 78 6.99 -4.98 14.83
N ALA A 79 7.59 -3.81 15.08
CA ALA A 79 7.05 -2.52 14.67
C ALA A 79 6.83 -2.44 13.15
N ASN A 80 7.74 -3.00 12.35
CA ASN A 80 7.59 -3.05 10.89
C ASN A 80 6.47 -4.01 10.43
N ILE A 81 6.28 -5.14 11.11
CA ILE A 81 5.15 -6.05 10.87
C ILE A 81 3.83 -5.36 11.21
N ASP A 82 3.75 -4.74 12.39
CA ASP A 82 2.54 -4.04 12.84
C ASP A 82 2.22 -2.85 11.93
N PHE A 83 3.22 -2.17 11.37
CA PHE A 83 3.02 -1.11 10.38
C PHE A 83 2.39 -1.66 9.09
N LYS A 84 2.86 -2.81 8.57
CA LYS A 84 2.28 -3.49 7.40
C LYS A 84 0.83 -3.94 7.64
N PHE A 85 0.48 -4.25 8.88
CA PHE A 85 -0.89 -4.62 9.27
C PHE A 85 -1.76 -3.42 9.68
N HIS A 86 -1.28 -2.18 9.53
CA HIS A 86 -1.98 -0.95 9.95
C HIS A 86 -2.29 -0.88 11.46
N ARG A 87 -1.52 -1.57 12.31
CA ARG A 87 -1.67 -1.57 13.77
C ARG A 87 -0.85 -0.44 14.41
N LEU A 88 -1.19 0.80 14.07
CA LEU A 88 -0.36 1.99 14.37
C LEU A 88 -0.04 2.18 15.87
N ALA A 89 -0.98 1.89 16.76
CA ALA A 89 -0.75 1.95 18.21
C ALA A 89 0.30 0.93 18.67
N ALA A 90 0.33 -0.26 18.05
CA ALA A 90 1.32 -1.30 18.35
C ALA A 90 2.71 -0.90 17.83
N VAL A 91 2.81 -0.29 16.65
CA VAL A 91 4.07 0.28 16.12
C VAL A 91 4.72 1.22 17.13
N ARG A 92 3.93 2.13 17.72
CA ARG A 92 4.42 3.08 18.73
C ARG A 92 4.91 2.36 19.98
N LEU A 93 4.12 1.43 20.51
CA LEU A 93 4.49 0.66 21.70
C LEU A 93 5.76 -0.17 21.48
N ASP A 94 5.89 -0.77 20.30
CA ASP A 94 7.05 -1.58 19.95
C ASP A 94 8.32 -0.75 19.83
N LEU A 95 8.26 0.42 19.18
CA LEU A 95 9.37 1.37 19.14
C LEU A 95 9.71 1.93 20.52
N GLU A 96 8.73 2.16 21.39
CA GLU A 96 8.98 2.58 22.78
C GLU A 96 9.64 1.48 23.63
N THR A 97 9.40 0.22 23.28
CA THR A 97 10.00 -0.94 23.92
C THR A 97 11.42 -1.18 23.40
N GLY A 98 11.61 -1.17 22.08
CA GLY A 98 12.92 -1.27 21.40
C GLY A 98 13.67 0.05 21.31
N ARG A 99 13.86 0.76 22.45
CA ARG A 99 14.38 2.14 22.49
C ARG A 99 15.71 2.33 21.75
N ASP A 100 16.60 1.35 21.81
CA ASP A 100 17.93 1.45 21.19
C ASP A 100 17.84 1.65 19.67
N LEU A 101 16.83 1.09 19.01
CA LEU A 101 16.60 1.27 17.58
C LEU A 101 15.57 2.36 17.26
N ARG A 102 14.80 2.85 18.23
CA ARG A 102 13.83 3.93 18.02
C ARG A 102 14.50 5.20 17.51
N ASP A 103 15.64 5.56 18.10
CA ASP A 103 16.36 6.80 17.77
C ASP A 103 17.37 6.60 16.63
N SER A 104 17.52 5.37 16.14
CA SER A 104 18.30 5.08 14.93
C SER A 104 17.68 5.77 13.70
N PRO A 105 18.43 6.00 12.60
CA PRO A 105 17.87 6.53 11.35
C PRO A 105 16.62 5.74 10.88
N GLN A 106 16.65 4.42 10.98
CA GLN A 106 15.55 3.54 10.56
C GLN A 106 14.34 3.64 11.50
N GLY A 107 14.56 3.76 12.81
CA GLY A 107 13.50 3.99 13.79
C GLY A 107 12.82 5.35 13.60
N ARG A 108 13.61 6.40 13.36
CA ARG A 108 13.11 7.74 13.06
C ARG A 108 12.35 7.77 11.73
N ALA A 109 12.81 7.05 10.71
CA ALA A 109 12.06 6.90 9.45
C ALA A 109 10.68 6.26 9.68
N LEU A 110 10.61 5.19 10.47
CA LEU A 110 9.33 4.54 10.80
C LEU A 110 8.40 5.44 11.64
N LEU A 111 8.96 6.30 12.52
CA LEU A 111 8.17 7.31 13.23
C LEU A 111 7.60 8.38 12.29
N CYS A 112 8.33 8.74 11.23
CA CYS A 112 7.83 9.64 10.19
C CYS A 112 6.73 8.98 9.37
N ASP A 113 6.90 7.70 8.99
CA ASP A 113 5.89 6.89 8.30
C ASP A 113 4.61 6.78 9.13
N LEU A 114 4.75 6.56 10.45
CA LEU A 114 3.64 6.60 11.40
C LEU A 114 2.97 7.97 11.46
N GLY A 115 3.76 9.05 11.53
CA GLY A 115 3.26 10.43 11.49
C GLY A 115 2.42 10.70 10.24
N PHE A 116 2.88 10.25 9.06
CA PHE A 116 2.12 10.34 7.82
C PHE A 116 0.79 9.58 7.90
N GLN A 117 0.81 8.33 8.40
CA GLN A 117 -0.40 7.52 8.54
C GLN A 117 -1.41 8.11 9.54
N GLU A 118 -0.96 8.89 10.52
CA GLU A 118 -1.80 9.58 11.50
C GLU A 118 -2.25 10.99 11.06
N GLY A 119 -1.94 11.40 9.83
CA GLY A 119 -2.29 12.73 9.31
C GLY A 119 -1.39 13.88 9.80
N ARG A 120 -0.27 13.57 10.48
CA ARG A 120 0.72 14.54 10.96
C ARG A 120 1.74 14.85 9.86
N TYR A 121 1.25 15.34 8.74
CA TYR A 121 2.04 15.50 7.51
C TYR A 121 3.24 16.44 7.64
N ASP A 122 3.08 17.57 8.34
CA ASP A 122 4.18 18.52 8.55
C ASP A 122 5.29 17.93 9.44
N ASP A 123 4.93 17.15 10.46
CA ASP A 123 5.91 16.48 11.31
C ASP A 123 6.65 15.39 10.55
N ALA A 124 5.91 14.58 9.77
CA ALA A 124 6.50 13.56 8.91
C ALA A 124 7.47 14.19 7.90
N ARG A 125 7.07 15.27 7.23
CA ARG A 125 7.92 16.01 6.27
C ARG A 125 9.20 16.50 6.91
N LYS A 126 9.13 17.21 8.05
CA LYS A 126 10.33 17.70 8.76
C LYS A 126 11.23 16.56 9.19
N GLY A 127 10.67 15.44 9.61
CA GLY A 127 11.43 14.25 10.00
C GLY A 127 12.16 13.62 8.82
N TYR A 128 11.52 13.47 7.66
CA TYR A 128 12.20 13.01 6.44
C TYR A 128 13.28 14.00 5.97
N GLU A 129 13.00 15.30 5.97
CA GLU A 129 13.96 16.35 5.63
C GLU A 129 15.21 16.27 6.54
N ALA A 130 15.02 16.13 7.85
CA ALA A 130 16.12 15.97 8.81
C ALA A 130 16.94 14.69 8.57
N LEU A 131 16.28 13.56 8.26
CA LEU A 131 16.96 12.31 7.93
C LEU A 131 17.82 12.45 6.66
N ILE A 132 17.30 13.13 5.63
CA ILE A 132 18.03 13.39 4.38
C ILE A 132 19.22 14.32 4.60
N ASP A 133 19.07 15.34 5.46
CA ASP A 133 20.15 16.26 5.81
C ASP A 133 21.28 15.57 6.59
N GLU A 134 20.94 14.57 7.41
CA GLU A 134 21.91 13.75 8.13
C GLU A 134 22.60 12.72 7.23
N GLU A 135 21.80 11.93 6.50
CA GLU A 135 22.28 10.94 5.56
C GLU A 135 21.32 10.83 4.37
N ARG A 136 21.82 11.24 3.21
CA ARG A 136 21.05 11.18 1.96
C ARG A 136 21.02 9.75 1.44
N THR A 137 19.95 9.03 1.76
CA THR A 137 19.72 7.66 1.26
C THR A 137 18.56 7.61 0.28
N TRP A 138 18.60 6.65 -0.65
CA TRP A 138 17.54 6.45 -1.66
C TRP A 138 16.15 6.28 -1.01
N ASP A 139 16.08 5.60 0.12
CA ASP A 139 14.82 5.24 0.76
C ASP A 139 14.21 6.42 1.56
N ASN A 140 15.04 7.32 2.10
CA ASN A 140 14.55 8.56 2.70
C ASN A 140 14.06 9.55 1.63
N LEU A 141 14.76 9.65 0.50
CA LEU A 141 14.32 10.42 -0.66
C LEU A 141 12.99 9.90 -1.21
N ALA A 142 12.85 8.58 -1.35
CA ALA A 142 11.62 7.96 -1.78
C ALA A 142 10.44 8.23 -0.84
N ARG A 143 10.63 8.17 0.49
CA ARG A 143 9.59 8.49 1.47
C ARG A 143 9.12 9.94 1.40
N LEU A 144 10.06 10.88 1.31
CA LEU A 144 9.71 12.30 1.10
C LEU A 144 9.01 12.52 -0.24
N GLY A 145 9.45 11.82 -1.29
CA GLY A 145 8.81 11.83 -2.62
C GLY A 145 7.36 11.36 -2.55
N TYR A 146 7.10 10.25 -1.87
CA TYR A 146 5.74 9.74 -1.64
C TYR A 146 4.87 10.76 -0.89
N LEU A 147 5.36 11.35 0.20
CA LEU A 147 4.64 12.38 0.95
C LEU A 147 4.31 13.58 0.06
N LYS A 148 5.29 14.10 -0.67
CA LYS A 148 5.10 15.24 -1.58
C LYS A 148 4.05 14.95 -2.65
N TRP A 149 4.11 13.78 -3.26
CA TRP A 149 3.12 13.36 -4.24
C TRP A 149 1.72 13.35 -3.65
N LYS A 150 1.53 12.72 -2.48
CA LYS A 150 0.21 12.64 -1.84
C LYS A 150 -0.36 14.00 -1.46
N LEU A 151 0.50 15.01 -1.24
CA LEU A 151 0.13 16.39 -0.95
C LEU A 151 0.19 17.32 -2.18
N GLY A 152 0.19 16.74 -3.39
CA GLY A 152 0.03 17.48 -4.65
C GLY A 152 1.30 17.99 -5.32
N ASP A 153 2.49 17.78 -4.74
CA ASP A 153 3.77 18.09 -5.38
C ASP A 153 4.30 16.89 -6.18
N ALA A 154 3.59 16.55 -7.27
CA ALA A 154 3.98 15.43 -8.14
C ALA A 154 5.32 15.67 -8.87
N ALA A 155 5.64 16.93 -9.18
CA ALA A 155 6.89 17.30 -9.84
C ALA A 155 8.08 17.14 -8.89
N GLY A 156 7.97 17.63 -7.65
CA GLY A 156 8.98 17.43 -6.62
C GLY A 156 9.14 15.96 -6.22
N ALA A 157 8.06 15.18 -6.27
CA ALA A 157 8.12 13.74 -6.06
C ALA A 157 8.93 13.01 -7.15
N ASP A 158 8.68 13.29 -8.44
CA ASP A 158 9.45 12.68 -9.55
C ASP A 158 10.93 13.06 -9.49
N GLN A 159 11.23 14.30 -9.08
CA GLN A 159 12.60 14.76 -8.86
C GLN A 159 13.28 14.00 -7.72
N LEU A 160 12.60 13.78 -6.58
CA LEU A 160 13.16 13.00 -5.47
C LEU A 160 13.33 11.52 -5.83
N TYR A 161 12.44 10.94 -6.64
CA TYR A 161 12.63 9.58 -7.12
C TYR A 161 13.80 9.47 -8.10
N LEU A 162 14.03 10.49 -8.94
CA LEU A 162 15.23 10.53 -9.79
C LEU A 162 16.51 10.60 -8.95
N GLU A 163 16.52 11.43 -7.90
CA GLU A 163 17.66 11.51 -6.99
C GLU A 163 17.84 10.21 -6.18
N ALA A 164 16.75 9.53 -5.80
CA ALA A 164 16.82 8.21 -5.17
C ALA A 164 17.44 7.17 -6.11
N GLU A 165 17.16 7.25 -7.41
CA GLU A 165 17.78 6.41 -8.44
C GLU A 165 19.31 6.62 -8.50
N ASP A 166 19.77 7.87 -8.40
CA ASP A 166 21.19 8.24 -8.44
C ASP A 166 21.99 7.73 -7.21
N GLU A 167 21.32 7.53 -6.06
CA GLU A 167 21.92 6.96 -4.85
C GLU A 167 22.06 5.42 -4.89
N LEU A 168 21.47 4.75 -5.89
CA LEU A 168 21.46 3.30 -5.97
C LEU A 168 22.61 2.73 -6.78
N THR A 169 23.18 1.64 -6.29
CA THR A 169 24.27 0.93 -6.99
C THR A 169 23.74 -0.20 -7.88
N ALA A 170 24.60 -0.69 -8.80
CA ALA A 170 24.29 -1.87 -9.62
C ALA A 170 24.04 -3.17 -8.82
N LYS A 171 24.30 -3.19 -7.50
CA LYS A 171 23.98 -4.32 -6.62
C LYS A 171 22.58 -4.23 -6.01
N GLU A 172 21.88 -3.11 -6.22
CA GLU A 172 20.60 -2.79 -5.61
C GLU A 172 19.48 -2.70 -6.66
N MET A 173 19.58 -3.50 -7.72
CA MET A 173 18.65 -3.45 -8.85
C MET A 173 17.17 -3.68 -8.46
N ARG A 174 16.91 -4.39 -7.34
CA ARG A 174 15.55 -4.49 -6.79
C ARG A 174 15.03 -3.16 -6.26
N HIS A 175 15.86 -2.38 -5.56
CA HIS A 175 15.48 -1.05 -5.08
C HIS A 175 15.30 -0.10 -6.27
N TYR A 176 16.18 -0.19 -7.28
CA TYR A 176 16.03 0.54 -8.54
C TYR A 176 14.70 0.21 -9.22
N ALA A 177 14.36 -1.08 -9.32
CA ALA A 177 13.08 -1.51 -9.88
C ALA A 177 11.88 -0.95 -9.10
N TRP A 178 11.98 -0.87 -7.77
CA TRP A 178 10.93 -0.29 -6.94
C TRP A 178 10.79 1.22 -7.18
N VAL A 179 11.90 1.97 -7.30
CA VAL A 179 11.89 3.42 -7.60
C VAL A 179 11.29 3.67 -8.99
N GLU A 180 11.71 2.94 -10.02
CA GLU A 180 11.12 3.00 -11.36
C GLU A 180 9.61 2.70 -11.31
N LEU A 181 9.18 1.69 -10.54
CA LEU A 181 7.76 1.42 -10.34
C LEU A 181 7.01 2.61 -9.73
N GLN A 182 7.55 3.26 -8.68
CA GLN A 182 6.90 4.43 -8.08
C GLN A 182 6.79 5.60 -9.06
N ARG A 183 7.82 5.82 -9.90
CA ARG A 183 7.76 6.81 -10.97
C ARG A 183 6.68 6.47 -11.98
N GLY A 184 6.53 5.19 -12.34
CA GLY A 184 5.42 4.70 -13.16
C GLY A 184 4.05 4.96 -12.54
N VAL A 185 3.89 4.76 -11.23
CA VAL A 185 2.66 5.08 -10.49
C VAL A 185 2.32 6.57 -10.59
N LEU A 186 3.30 7.46 -10.46
CA LEU A 186 3.09 8.91 -10.67
C LEU A 186 2.54 9.19 -12.07
N LYS A 187 3.12 8.58 -13.11
CA LYS A 187 2.68 8.79 -14.49
C LYS A 187 1.27 8.24 -14.72
N LEU A 188 0.97 7.05 -14.19
CA LEU A 188 -0.35 6.40 -14.28
C LEU A 188 -1.42 7.29 -13.63
N ARG A 189 -1.15 7.80 -12.43
CA ARG A 189 -2.08 8.64 -11.67
C ARG A 189 -2.31 10.01 -12.30
N SER A 190 -1.41 10.46 -13.17
CA SER A 190 -1.58 11.65 -14.02
C SER A 190 -2.16 11.37 -15.42
N GLY A 191 -2.62 10.14 -15.70
CA GLY A 191 -3.17 9.77 -17.01
C GLY A 191 -2.13 9.57 -18.12
N ARG A 192 -0.82 9.57 -17.81
CA ARG A 192 0.28 9.36 -18.76
C ARG A 192 0.63 7.88 -18.84
N TYR A 193 -0.21 7.10 -19.51
CA TYR A 193 -0.14 5.64 -19.49
C TYR A 193 1.08 5.06 -20.21
N GLU A 194 1.50 5.67 -21.33
CA GLU A 194 2.68 5.24 -22.08
C GLU A 194 3.98 5.46 -21.29
N ASP A 195 4.06 6.59 -20.58
CA ASP A 195 5.19 6.88 -19.70
C ASP A 195 5.19 5.92 -18.51
N ALA A 196 4.02 5.64 -17.91
CA ALA A 196 3.87 4.66 -16.84
C ALA A 196 4.36 3.28 -17.28
N TRP A 197 3.93 2.82 -18.45
CA TRP A 197 4.36 1.55 -19.04
C TRP A 197 5.87 1.48 -19.25
N THR A 198 6.49 2.58 -19.70
CA THR A 198 7.94 2.66 -19.89
C THR A 198 8.70 2.45 -18.58
N HIS A 199 8.24 3.07 -17.49
CA HIS A 199 8.81 2.87 -16.15
C HIS A 199 8.59 1.43 -15.65
N TYR A 200 7.40 0.86 -15.83
CA TYR A 200 7.14 -0.52 -15.43
C TYR A 200 7.95 -1.55 -16.25
N ASP A 201 8.24 -1.27 -17.52
CA ASP A 201 9.14 -2.09 -18.34
C ASP A 201 10.59 -2.02 -17.84
N ARG A 202 11.09 -0.83 -17.47
CA ARG A 202 12.40 -0.68 -16.83
C ARG A 202 12.48 -1.43 -15.50
N ALA A 203 11.47 -1.29 -14.65
CA ALA A 203 11.39 -2.01 -13.38
C ALA A 203 11.46 -3.54 -13.59
N GLY A 204 10.68 -4.07 -14.53
CA GLY A 204 10.67 -5.50 -14.85
C GLY A 204 11.96 -6.02 -15.49
N ARG A 205 12.73 -5.17 -16.18
CA ARG A 205 14.07 -5.52 -16.70
C ARG A 205 15.15 -5.49 -15.63
N ALA A 206 15.02 -4.58 -14.66
CA ALA A 206 15.95 -4.46 -13.54
C ALA A 206 15.76 -5.57 -12.50
N TYR A 207 14.52 -6.01 -12.30
CA TYR A 207 14.19 -7.10 -11.37
C TYR A 207 13.02 -7.92 -11.94
N SER A 208 13.37 -8.98 -12.67
CA SER A 208 12.42 -9.80 -13.41
C SER A 208 11.57 -10.68 -12.49
N GLY A 209 10.33 -10.96 -12.91
CA GLY A 209 9.41 -11.87 -12.23
C GLY A 209 8.76 -11.31 -10.96
N HIS A 210 8.94 -10.03 -10.62
CA HIS A 210 8.31 -9.47 -9.43
C HIS A 210 6.82 -9.17 -9.65
N TRP A 211 5.97 -9.81 -8.86
CA TRP A 211 4.51 -9.69 -8.93
C TRP A 211 4.01 -8.24 -8.84
N LEU A 212 4.71 -7.36 -8.10
CA LEU A 212 4.31 -5.96 -7.94
C LEU A 212 4.38 -5.20 -9.28
N VAL A 213 5.33 -5.54 -10.15
CA VAL A 213 5.42 -4.96 -11.50
C VAL A 213 4.26 -5.45 -12.36
N ASP A 214 3.94 -6.74 -12.29
CA ASP A 214 2.85 -7.36 -13.05
C ASP A 214 1.49 -6.75 -12.66
N ASP A 215 1.24 -6.56 -11.37
CA ASP A 215 0.08 -5.85 -10.80
C ASP A 215 -0.08 -4.45 -11.40
N HIS A 216 0.97 -3.63 -11.38
CA HIS A 216 0.89 -2.26 -11.90
C HIS A 216 0.78 -2.19 -13.43
N LYS A 217 1.34 -3.17 -14.15
CA LYS A 217 1.11 -3.33 -15.59
C LYS A 217 -0.35 -3.70 -15.88
N ALA A 218 -0.95 -4.59 -15.08
CA ALA A 218 -2.36 -4.97 -15.23
C ALA A 218 -3.29 -3.77 -14.94
N GLU A 219 -3.02 -3.00 -13.88
CA GLU A 219 -3.72 -1.73 -13.61
C GLU A 219 -3.60 -0.75 -14.78
N CYS A 220 -2.40 -0.59 -15.34
CA CYS A 220 -2.17 0.28 -16.50
C CYS A 220 -2.96 -0.17 -17.75
N LEU A 221 -3.01 -1.48 -18.04
CA LEU A 221 -3.81 -2.03 -19.13
C LEU A 221 -5.30 -1.75 -18.91
N GLY A 222 -5.79 -1.94 -17.68
CA GLY A 222 -7.17 -1.62 -17.31
C GLY A 222 -7.47 -0.13 -17.50
N ALA A 223 -6.57 0.76 -17.03
CA ALA A 223 -6.72 2.21 -17.17
C ALA A 223 -6.74 2.66 -18.66
N GLN A 224 -6.03 1.94 -19.53
CA GLN A 224 -6.05 2.12 -20.99
C GLN A 224 -7.31 1.55 -21.68
N GLY A 225 -8.21 0.91 -20.94
CA GLY A 225 -9.40 0.24 -21.50
C GLY A 225 -9.13 -1.15 -22.10
N LYS A 226 -7.92 -1.69 -21.95
CA LYS A 226 -7.53 -3.02 -22.43
C LYS A 226 -7.94 -4.10 -21.42
N PHE A 227 -9.23 -4.15 -21.08
CA PHE A 227 -9.74 -4.93 -19.96
C PHE A 227 -9.49 -6.44 -20.09
N ALA A 228 -9.53 -6.99 -21.31
CA ALA A 228 -9.25 -8.41 -21.53
C ALA A 228 -7.78 -8.76 -21.25
N GLU A 229 -6.84 -7.93 -21.69
CA GLU A 229 -5.40 -8.11 -21.43
C GLU A 229 -5.09 -7.93 -19.94
N ALA A 230 -5.72 -6.93 -19.29
CA ALA A 230 -5.61 -6.72 -17.85
C ALA A 230 -6.13 -7.93 -17.06
N ALA A 231 -7.28 -8.49 -17.45
CA ALA A 231 -7.87 -9.65 -16.78
C ALA A 231 -6.96 -10.89 -16.87
N VAL A 232 -6.37 -11.16 -18.04
CA VAL A 232 -5.40 -12.26 -18.21
C VAL A 232 -4.19 -12.08 -17.30
N LEU A 233 -3.66 -10.85 -17.20
CA LEU A 233 -2.50 -10.59 -16.35
C LEU A 233 -2.83 -10.72 -14.86
N TYR A 234 -4.02 -10.28 -14.43
CA TYR A 234 -4.46 -10.52 -13.04
C TYR A 234 -4.72 -11.99 -12.74
N GLU A 235 -5.26 -12.77 -13.67
CA GLU A 235 -5.40 -14.23 -13.51
C GLU A 235 -4.03 -14.88 -13.24
N GLN A 236 -3.01 -14.52 -14.02
CA GLN A 236 -1.62 -14.97 -13.81
C GLN A 236 -1.04 -14.50 -12.48
N CYS A 237 -1.32 -13.26 -12.07
CA CYS A 237 -0.87 -12.74 -10.78
C CYS A 237 -1.51 -13.51 -9.61
N ILE A 238 -2.82 -13.78 -9.67
CA ILE A 238 -3.58 -14.48 -8.62
C ILE A 238 -3.11 -15.92 -8.45
N GLU A 239 -2.73 -16.61 -9.53
CA GLU A 239 -2.16 -17.97 -9.46
C GLU A 239 -0.87 -18.01 -8.62
N ARG A 240 -0.09 -16.94 -8.64
CA ARG A 240 1.19 -16.82 -7.94
C ARG A 240 1.04 -16.18 -6.56
N VAL A 241 0.20 -15.17 -6.44
CA VAL A 241 -0.01 -14.34 -5.25
C VAL A 241 -1.53 -14.13 -5.09
N PRO A 242 -2.25 -14.99 -4.35
CA PRO A 242 -3.71 -14.99 -4.30
C PRO A 242 -4.27 -13.89 -3.38
N ARG A 243 -3.95 -12.63 -3.68
CA ARG A 243 -4.37 -11.48 -2.87
C ARG A 243 -5.84 -11.10 -3.14
N PRO A 244 -6.65 -10.82 -2.10
CA PRO A 244 -8.05 -10.45 -2.26
C PRO A 244 -8.28 -9.21 -3.14
N GLU A 245 -7.39 -8.22 -3.09
CA GLU A 245 -7.45 -7.01 -3.92
C GLU A 245 -7.24 -7.31 -5.41
N PHE A 246 -6.46 -8.33 -5.77
CA PHE A 246 -6.35 -8.76 -7.16
C PHE A 246 -7.61 -9.49 -7.62
N GLN A 247 -8.25 -10.24 -6.71
CA GLN A 247 -9.53 -10.89 -6.99
C GLN A 247 -10.63 -9.84 -7.21
N GLN A 248 -10.66 -8.77 -6.39
CA GLN A 248 -11.58 -7.64 -6.59
C GLN A 248 -11.32 -6.94 -7.92
N ALA A 249 -10.06 -6.57 -8.21
CA ALA A 249 -9.67 -5.96 -9.48
C ALA A 249 -10.09 -6.80 -10.69
N LEU A 250 -9.91 -8.12 -10.62
CA LEU A 250 -10.35 -9.05 -11.66
C LEU A 250 -11.87 -9.11 -11.79
N GLY A 251 -12.61 -9.07 -10.67
CA GLY A 251 -14.07 -8.99 -10.66
C GLY A 251 -14.58 -7.72 -11.36
N GLU A 252 -14.01 -6.56 -11.04
CA GLU A 252 -14.33 -5.29 -11.68
C GLU A 252 -14.01 -5.28 -13.18
N LEU A 253 -12.88 -5.87 -13.59
CA LEU A 253 -12.55 -6.04 -15.02
C LEU A 253 -13.57 -6.94 -15.73
N TYR A 254 -14.05 -8.01 -15.09
CA TYR A 254 -15.10 -8.84 -15.67
C TYR A 254 -16.44 -8.10 -15.77
N GLN A 255 -16.74 -7.22 -14.83
CA GLN A 255 -17.90 -6.33 -14.93
C GLN A 255 -17.78 -5.41 -16.15
N LEU A 256 -16.62 -4.79 -16.36
CA LEU A 256 -16.33 -3.93 -17.52
C LEU A 256 -16.35 -4.69 -18.86
N LEU A 257 -16.05 -5.99 -18.84
CA LEU A 257 -16.14 -6.89 -19.99
C LEU A 257 -17.57 -7.43 -20.23
N GLY A 258 -18.55 -7.07 -19.41
CA GLY A 258 -19.93 -7.55 -19.52
C GLY A 258 -20.09 -9.03 -19.16
N GLN A 259 -19.27 -9.54 -18.24
CA GLN A 259 -19.28 -10.93 -17.75
C GLN A 259 -19.68 -11.00 -16.26
N PRO A 260 -20.93 -10.65 -15.92
CA PRO A 260 -21.36 -10.46 -14.53
C PRO A 260 -21.25 -11.72 -13.66
N ASP A 261 -21.46 -12.92 -14.23
CA ASP A 261 -21.34 -14.17 -13.47
C ASP A 261 -19.90 -14.43 -13.02
N ARG A 262 -18.91 -14.10 -13.87
CA ARG A 262 -17.49 -14.18 -13.51
C ARG A 262 -17.11 -13.08 -12.53
N ALA A 263 -17.63 -11.86 -12.73
CA ALA A 263 -17.42 -10.74 -11.84
C ALA A 263 -17.88 -11.09 -10.42
N GLU A 264 -19.12 -11.57 -10.26
CA GLU A 264 -19.67 -11.94 -8.96
C GLU A 264 -18.86 -13.07 -8.30
N SER A 265 -18.42 -14.08 -9.07
CA SER A 265 -17.59 -15.16 -8.51
C SER A 265 -16.27 -14.66 -7.91
N TRP A 266 -15.59 -13.73 -8.58
CA TRP A 266 -14.35 -13.15 -8.08
C TRP A 266 -14.57 -12.16 -6.94
N ASN A 267 -15.62 -11.33 -7.03
CA ASN A 267 -16.03 -10.41 -5.99
C ASN A 267 -16.39 -11.14 -4.68
N GLN A 268 -17.07 -12.30 -4.77
CA GLN A 268 -17.37 -13.13 -3.60
C GLN A 268 -16.11 -13.69 -2.93
N LYS A 269 -15.10 -14.10 -3.72
CA LYS A 269 -13.82 -14.57 -3.17
C LYS A 269 -13.08 -13.46 -2.44
N ALA A 270 -13.01 -12.27 -3.05
CA ALA A 270 -12.39 -11.09 -2.45
C ALA A 270 -13.07 -10.72 -1.12
N LEU A 271 -14.40 -10.57 -1.13
CA LEU A 271 -15.18 -10.24 0.05
C LEU A 271 -15.01 -11.29 1.17
N ALA A 272 -15.08 -12.58 0.84
CA ALA A 272 -14.90 -13.64 1.81
C ALA A 272 -13.52 -13.56 2.49
N ALA A 273 -12.46 -13.31 1.73
CA ALA A 273 -11.11 -13.20 2.27
C ALA A 273 -10.92 -11.93 3.14
N TYR A 274 -11.49 -10.79 2.73
CA TYR A 274 -11.48 -9.58 3.56
C TYR A 274 -12.21 -9.78 4.89
N LEU A 275 -13.41 -10.38 4.85
CA LEU A 275 -14.20 -10.65 6.04
C LEU A 275 -13.55 -11.68 6.95
N GLU A 276 -12.98 -12.75 6.41
CA GLU A 276 -12.25 -13.76 7.17
C GLU A 276 -11.06 -13.12 7.92
N ALA A 277 -10.29 -12.26 7.25
CA ALA A 277 -9.21 -11.52 7.89
C ALA A 277 -9.74 -10.62 9.02
N ALA A 278 -10.84 -9.90 8.80
CA ALA A 278 -11.45 -9.05 9.81
C ALA A 278 -12.01 -9.83 11.01
N GLU A 279 -12.63 -11.00 10.79
CA GLU A 279 -13.13 -11.91 11.83
C GLU A 279 -12.00 -12.45 12.70
N ARG A 280 -10.81 -12.68 12.13
CA ARG A 280 -9.58 -13.04 12.85
C ARG A 280 -8.91 -11.86 13.55
N GLY A 281 -9.51 -10.67 13.51
CA GLY A 281 -8.99 -9.45 14.14
C GLY A 281 -7.98 -8.67 13.27
N GLY A 282 -7.80 -9.05 12.01
CA GLY A 282 -7.01 -8.30 11.04
C GLY A 282 -7.69 -6.97 10.68
N VAL A 283 -6.93 -5.89 10.68
CA VAL A 283 -7.46 -4.54 10.41
C VAL A 283 -7.05 -3.96 9.05
N HIS A 284 -6.08 -4.59 8.40
CA HIS A 284 -5.44 -4.13 7.16
C HIS A 284 -6.34 -4.13 5.91
N TYR A 285 -7.53 -4.73 5.99
CA TYR A 285 -8.51 -4.73 4.89
C TYR A 285 -9.74 -3.86 5.18
N TYR A 286 -9.74 -3.05 6.24
CA TYR A 286 -10.91 -2.22 6.54
C TYR A 286 -11.20 -1.23 5.42
N HIS A 287 -10.20 -0.58 4.82
CA HIS A 287 -10.40 0.30 3.67
C HIS A 287 -10.92 -0.45 2.44
N HIS A 288 -10.40 -1.64 2.15
CA HIS A 288 -10.93 -2.46 1.06
C HIS A 288 -12.40 -2.84 1.27
N LEU A 289 -12.81 -3.13 2.51
CA LEU A 289 -14.22 -3.36 2.82
C LEU A 289 -15.07 -2.11 2.62
N VAL A 290 -14.55 -0.90 2.91
CA VAL A 290 -15.24 0.35 2.60
C VAL A 290 -15.51 0.45 1.11
N ASP A 291 -14.46 0.37 0.29
CA ASP A 291 -14.56 0.51 -1.17
C ASP A 291 -15.47 -0.57 -1.76
N PHE A 292 -15.33 -1.81 -1.31
CA PHE A 292 -16.13 -2.93 -1.79
C PHE A 292 -17.62 -2.75 -1.48
N TYR A 293 -17.98 -2.38 -0.25
CA TYR A 293 -19.38 -2.14 0.09
C TYR A 293 -19.92 -0.86 -0.56
N ALA A 294 -19.10 0.18 -0.69
CA ALA A 294 -19.49 1.43 -1.33
C ALA A 294 -19.80 1.24 -2.82
N ASP A 295 -18.89 0.63 -3.58
CA ASP A 295 -18.91 0.67 -5.05
C ASP A 295 -19.23 -0.66 -5.72
N VAL A 296 -18.94 -1.81 -5.09
CA VAL A 296 -19.23 -3.13 -5.67
C VAL A 296 -20.59 -3.66 -5.21
N ARG A 297 -20.88 -3.62 -3.89
CA ARG A 297 -22.18 -4.08 -3.34
C ARG A 297 -23.23 -2.98 -3.31
N GLU A 298 -22.80 -1.72 -3.37
CA GLU A 298 -23.65 -0.54 -3.24
C GLU A 298 -24.46 -0.51 -1.92
N ASP A 299 -23.88 -1.04 -0.84
CA ASP A 299 -24.43 -1.06 0.52
C ASP A 299 -23.79 0.06 1.35
N GLY A 300 -24.36 1.26 1.26
CA GLY A 300 -23.88 2.45 1.97
C GLY A 300 -23.79 2.27 3.49
N PRO A 301 -24.82 1.77 4.18
CA PRO A 301 -24.75 1.52 5.63
C PRO A 301 -23.60 0.61 6.06
N GLU A 302 -23.36 -0.49 5.33
CA GLU A 302 -22.26 -1.39 5.65
C GLU A 302 -20.89 -0.75 5.33
N ALA A 303 -20.79 0.02 4.24
CA ALA A 303 -19.59 0.82 3.94
C ALA A 303 -19.27 1.82 5.06
N VAL A 304 -20.28 2.52 5.61
CA VAL A 304 -20.10 3.46 6.73
C VAL A 304 -19.61 2.75 7.99
N LYS A 305 -20.12 1.54 8.28
CA LYS A 305 -19.65 0.74 9.41
C LYS A 305 -18.16 0.42 9.30
N TRP A 306 -17.68 -0.03 8.14
CA TRP A 306 -16.26 -0.31 7.94
C TRP A 306 -15.41 0.97 7.93
N ALA A 307 -15.92 2.06 7.37
CA ALA A 307 -15.18 3.33 7.30
C ALA A 307 -14.99 3.95 8.68
N ARG A 308 -15.99 3.81 9.57
CA ARG A 308 -15.85 4.21 10.98
C ARG A 308 -14.80 3.39 11.72
N LYS A 309 -14.67 2.09 11.41
CA LYS A 309 -13.59 1.28 11.98
C LYS A 309 -12.21 1.69 11.44
N ASP A 310 -12.08 1.95 10.14
CA ASP A 310 -10.78 2.32 9.56
C ASP A 310 -10.29 3.68 10.07
N ILE A 311 -11.16 4.68 10.13
CA ILE A 311 -10.80 6.02 10.63
C ILE A 311 -10.44 6.04 12.13
N GLU A 312 -10.95 5.10 12.92
CA GLU A 312 -10.57 4.92 14.33
C GLU A 312 -9.12 4.42 14.48
N LEU A 313 -8.62 3.66 13.51
CA LEU A 313 -7.24 3.15 13.51
C LEU A 313 -6.24 4.23 13.10
N ARG A 314 -6.62 5.02 12.08
CA ARG A 314 -5.77 6.03 11.47
C ARG A 314 -6.67 7.15 10.95
N ARG A 315 -6.47 8.37 11.43
CA ARG A 315 -7.22 9.54 10.95
C ARG A 315 -6.34 10.35 10.00
N ASN A 316 -6.43 10.02 8.72
CA ASN A 316 -5.67 10.68 7.66
C ASN A 316 -6.59 11.03 6.48
N PHE A 317 -6.09 11.77 5.49
CA PHE A 317 -6.91 12.23 4.35
C PHE A 317 -7.65 11.07 3.67
N ALA A 318 -7.02 9.89 3.54
CA ALA A 318 -7.60 8.76 2.84
C ALA A 318 -8.78 8.16 3.63
N THR A 319 -8.65 7.98 4.95
CA THR A 319 -9.75 7.49 5.80
C THR A 319 -10.91 8.48 5.91
N LEU A 320 -10.61 9.79 5.90
CA LEU A 320 -11.62 10.84 5.89
C LEU A 320 -12.40 10.81 4.56
N ALA A 321 -11.69 10.70 3.44
CA ALA A 321 -12.30 10.59 2.11
C ALA A 321 -13.12 9.30 1.96
N ALA A 322 -12.62 8.17 2.45
CA ALA A 322 -13.34 6.89 2.42
C ALA A 322 -14.64 6.95 3.25
N LEU A 323 -14.60 7.54 4.45
CA LEU A 323 -15.80 7.77 5.25
C LEU A 323 -16.76 8.75 4.57
N ALA A 324 -16.25 9.82 3.96
CA ALA A 324 -17.07 10.75 3.19
C ALA A 324 -17.79 10.05 2.03
N TRP A 325 -17.07 9.22 1.27
CA TRP A 325 -17.63 8.45 0.17
C TRP A 325 -18.69 7.45 0.65
N ALA A 326 -18.41 6.71 1.73
CA ALA A 326 -19.37 5.80 2.33
C ALA A 326 -20.65 6.51 2.80
N LEU A 327 -20.52 7.67 3.47
CA LEU A 327 -21.66 8.50 3.89
C LEU A 327 -22.47 8.99 2.69
N TYR A 328 -21.81 9.36 1.60
CA TYR A 328 -22.47 9.72 0.35
C TYR A 328 -23.27 8.54 -0.23
N ARG A 329 -22.69 7.33 -0.28
CA ARG A 329 -23.40 6.12 -0.72
C ARG A 329 -24.57 5.76 0.20
N ALA A 330 -24.51 6.13 1.48
CA ALA A 330 -25.60 5.98 2.44
C ALA A 330 -26.68 7.09 2.35
N GLY A 331 -26.48 8.11 1.50
CA GLY A 331 -27.40 9.24 1.35
C GLY A 331 -27.24 10.34 2.41
N GLU A 332 -26.22 10.26 3.27
CA GLU A 332 -25.93 11.24 4.33
C GLU A 332 -25.08 12.41 3.78
N TYR A 333 -25.59 13.10 2.76
CA TYR A 333 -24.78 14.03 1.93
C TYR A 333 -24.14 15.20 2.69
N ALA A 334 -24.81 15.76 3.69
CA ALA A 334 -24.24 16.87 4.48
C ALA A 334 -23.04 16.39 5.31
N ALA A 335 -23.16 15.24 5.98
CA ALA A 335 -22.06 14.65 6.74
C ALA A 335 -20.92 14.18 5.82
N ALA A 336 -21.25 13.64 4.65
CA ALA A 336 -20.28 13.28 3.62
C ALA A 336 -19.44 14.48 3.21
N ARG A 337 -20.08 15.63 2.94
CA ARG A 337 -19.37 16.87 2.59
C ARG A 337 -18.44 17.32 3.71
N ASP A 338 -18.94 17.37 4.95
CA ASP A 338 -18.13 17.84 6.08
C ASP A 338 -16.90 16.93 6.35
N MET A 339 -17.00 15.63 6.08
CA MET A 339 -15.85 14.71 6.13
C MET A 339 -14.89 14.92 4.95
N MET A 340 -15.42 15.13 3.74
CA MET A 340 -14.61 15.36 2.55
C MET A 340 -13.83 16.68 2.65
N ASP A 341 -14.45 17.74 3.16
CA ASP A 341 -13.76 19.03 3.37
C ASP A 341 -12.58 18.88 4.33
N GLN A 342 -12.75 18.11 5.42
CA GLN A 342 -11.64 17.78 6.32
C GLN A 342 -10.54 16.94 5.65
N ALA A 343 -10.87 16.05 4.71
CA ALA A 343 -9.88 15.31 3.94
C ALA A 343 -9.06 16.26 3.06
N LEU A 344 -9.72 17.23 2.43
CA LEU A 344 -9.11 18.20 1.51
C LEU A 344 -8.27 19.26 2.23
N ASP A 345 -8.61 19.61 3.47
CA ASP A 345 -7.83 20.52 4.32
C ASP A 345 -6.39 20.04 4.56
N SER A 346 -6.09 18.75 4.35
CA SER A 346 -4.73 18.23 4.45
C SER A 346 -3.82 18.68 3.31
N GLY A 347 -4.36 19.27 2.24
CA GLY A 347 -3.65 19.51 0.98
C GLY A 347 -3.46 18.26 0.13
N ALA A 348 -4.14 17.16 0.44
CA ALA A 348 -4.09 15.97 -0.39
C ALA A 348 -4.65 16.26 -1.78
N ALA A 349 -3.96 15.79 -2.80
CA ALA A 349 -4.34 16.03 -4.19
C ALA A 349 -4.24 14.75 -5.00
N ASP A 350 -5.39 14.23 -5.40
CA ASP A 350 -5.53 13.05 -6.22
C ASP A 350 -6.80 13.19 -7.08
N ALA A 351 -6.75 12.69 -8.31
CA ALA A 351 -7.85 12.87 -9.25
C ALA A 351 -9.14 12.15 -8.80
N HIS A 352 -9.02 10.98 -8.17
CA HIS A 352 -10.15 10.23 -7.62
C HIS A 352 -10.72 10.94 -6.39
N LEU A 353 -9.85 11.43 -5.49
CA LEU A 353 -10.27 12.24 -4.34
C LEU A 353 -11.09 13.46 -4.78
N PHE A 354 -10.59 14.23 -5.76
CA PHE A 354 -11.31 15.39 -6.29
C PHE A 354 -12.59 15.02 -7.03
N PHE A 355 -12.63 13.86 -7.69
CA PHE A 355 -13.86 13.37 -8.32
C PHE A 355 -14.93 13.02 -7.28
N GLN A 356 -14.57 12.31 -6.22
CA GLN A 356 -15.46 12.03 -5.09
C GLN A 356 -15.93 13.33 -4.45
N ALA A 357 -15.02 14.28 -4.20
CA ALA A 357 -15.36 15.60 -3.67
C ALA A 357 -16.34 16.36 -4.56
N ALA A 358 -16.12 16.38 -5.89
CA ALA A 358 -17.02 16.98 -6.84
C ALA A 358 -18.43 16.38 -6.76
N THR A 359 -18.50 15.04 -6.70
CA THR A 359 -19.76 14.29 -6.62
C THR A 359 -20.52 14.59 -5.33
N ILE A 360 -19.82 14.58 -4.18
CA ILE A 360 -20.41 14.88 -2.87
C ILE A 360 -20.92 16.32 -2.81
N HIS A 361 -20.10 17.28 -3.27
CA HIS A 361 -20.48 18.69 -3.30
C HIS A 361 -21.62 19.00 -4.27
N GLN A 362 -21.81 18.21 -5.32
CA GLN A 362 -22.99 18.33 -6.19
C GLN A 362 -24.27 17.80 -5.53
N ALA A 363 -24.16 16.79 -4.66
CA ALA A 363 -25.30 16.27 -3.90
C ALA A 363 -25.65 17.10 -2.67
N ALA A 364 -24.68 17.85 -2.10
CA ALA A 364 -24.87 18.82 -1.02
C ALA A 364 -24.28 20.21 -1.36
N PRO A 365 -24.89 20.98 -2.29
CA PRO A 365 -24.29 22.19 -2.85
C PRO A 365 -24.00 23.30 -1.85
N THR A 366 -22.75 23.77 -1.85
CA THR A 366 -22.31 25.05 -1.30
C THR A 366 -21.51 25.82 -2.35
N ASN A 367 -22.09 26.90 -2.87
CA ASN A 367 -21.37 27.92 -3.66
C ASN A 367 -20.58 27.40 -4.90
N GLY A 368 -21.03 26.32 -5.56
CA GLY A 368 -20.41 25.83 -6.80
C GLY A 368 -19.07 25.10 -6.66
N GLN A 369 -18.66 24.72 -5.44
CA GLN A 369 -17.39 24.01 -5.19
C GLN A 369 -17.24 22.70 -5.99
N GLY A 370 -18.35 22.01 -6.28
CA GLY A 370 -18.32 20.77 -7.07
C GLY A 370 -17.71 20.92 -8.47
N GLU A 371 -17.95 22.04 -9.16
CA GLU A 371 -17.35 22.31 -10.48
C GLU A 371 -15.85 22.58 -10.39
N GLN A 372 -15.40 23.19 -9.29
CA GLN A 372 -13.98 23.43 -9.04
C GLN A 372 -13.25 22.11 -8.82
N TYR A 373 -13.74 21.23 -7.94
CA TYR A 373 -13.11 19.93 -7.72
C TYR A 373 -13.12 19.06 -8.98
N LEU A 374 -14.17 19.11 -9.80
CA LEU A 374 -14.19 18.39 -11.06
C LEU A 374 -13.10 18.89 -12.03
N ARG A 375 -12.86 20.21 -12.10
CA ARG A 375 -11.75 20.76 -12.88
C ARG A 375 -10.40 20.30 -12.35
N MET A 376 -10.21 20.28 -11.04
CA MET A 376 -8.96 19.79 -10.42
C MET A 376 -8.73 18.30 -10.70
N ALA A 377 -9.79 17.48 -10.67
CA ALA A 377 -9.70 16.07 -11.05
C ALA A 377 -9.22 15.89 -12.50
N VAL A 378 -9.80 16.65 -13.44
CA VAL A 378 -9.43 16.63 -14.87
C VAL A 378 -8.00 17.14 -15.10
N GLU A 379 -7.59 18.18 -14.37
CA GLU A 379 -6.24 18.76 -14.47
C GLU A 379 -5.17 17.77 -13.99
N LEU A 380 -5.44 17.05 -12.90
CA LEU A 380 -4.54 15.99 -12.42
C LEU A 380 -4.53 14.78 -13.35
N ASN A 381 -5.71 14.32 -13.78
CA ASN A 381 -5.85 13.18 -14.67
C ASN A 381 -7.09 13.36 -15.58
N PRO A 382 -6.91 13.57 -16.90
CA PRO A 382 -8.05 13.72 -17.81
C PRO A 382 -8.89 12.44 -17.92
N HIS A 383 -8.36 11.31 -17.46
CA HIS A 383 -9.00 10.01 -17.41
C HIS A 383 -9.37 9.59 -15.97
N TYR A 384 -9.66 10.52 -15.06
CA TYR A 384 -9.97 10.29 -13.63
C TYR A 384 -11.06 9.23 -13.31
N ARG A 385 -11.83 8.76 -14.30
CA ARG A 385 -12.81 7.66 -14.17
C ARG A 385 -12.34 6.32 -14.73
N SER A 386 -11.11 6.24 -15.22
CA SER A 386 -10.56 4.99 -15.73
C SER A 386 -10.49 3.95 -14.61
N PHE A 387 -10.42 2.69 -15.02
CA PHE A 387 -10.13 1.61 -14.10
C PHE A 387 -8.86 1.92 -13.28
N HIS A 388 -8.92 1.62 -11.99
CA HIS A 388 -7.83 1.69 -11.05
C HIS A 388 -8.03 0.59 -10.00
N VAL A 389 -6.96 0.17 -9.34
CA VAL A 389 -7.05 -0.81 -8.26
C VAL A 389 -7.19 -0.10 -6.92
N HIS A 390 -8.11 -0.59 -6.09
CA HIS A 390 -8.27 -0.21 -4.69
C HIS A 390 -7.11 -0.78 -3.86
N ARG A 391 -6.35 0.07 -3.16
CA ARG A 391 -5.09 -0.29 -2.47
C ARG A 391 -4.99 0.26 -1.06
#